data_AF-A0A519BMR6-F1
#
_entry.id   AF-A0A519BMR6-F1
#
_cell.length_a   1.000
_cell.length_b   1.000
_cell.length_c   1.000
_cell.angle_alpha   90.00
_cell.angle_beta   90.00
_cell.angle_gamma   90.00
#
_symmetry.space_group_name_H-M   'P 1'
#
loop_
_entity.id
_entity.type
_entity.pdbx_description
1 polymer ?
#
loop_
_entity_poly.entity_id
_entity_poly.type
_entity_poly.pdbx_seq_one_letter_code
_entity_poly.pdbx_strand_id
1 'polypeptide(L)'
;MFIKRIEKKNKNSDKVYVYYRLMESYRTSSGPRQKKILDLGTLDIDTNDFKALADRIEDLVYGRQCLIPAEEKIESLAVYYSSLIVKKTINTEENKIEVFDYENIDLNSLNILNTRTIGPEYIAYSIIKELELDKFLYALGFSPEHTTDALVSIIAKLVHPSSEHFSLKWLKSVSGLEKLLNTSFTHLPLNRLYRISDKLLKHKEEIEEYLKNKERDLFSLKENIILYDLTNTYFEGLMHNADKAKYGRSKEKTRTELYDNAKSEIIGVNEKSEFSASDNDNNMDELKADFSTFVYSLNPQALFYLWKLPNPMTGKYEKDIKTARYLIDTIDMLFNKTKGNLDENESKLITD
;
A
#
# COMPACT_ATOMS: atom_id res chain seq x y z
N MET A 1 27.70 15.61 -32.40
CA MET A 1 28.05 14.17 -32.43
C MET A 1 27.47 13.53 -33.71
N PHE A 2 27.82 12.29 -34.06
CA PHE A 2 27.17 11.56 -35.17
C PHE A 2 27.22 10.03 -34.98
N ILE A 3 26.29 9.31 -35.62
CA ILE A 3 26.23 7.85 -35.59
C ILE A 3 26.94 7.27 -36.82
N LYS A 4 27.84 6.32 -36.59
CA LYS A 4 28.59 5.63 -37.64
C LYS A 4 28.19 4.15 -37.70
N ARG A 5 27.79 3.70 -38.89
CA ARG A 5 27.57 2.28 -39.21
C ARG A 5 28.90 1.56 -39.29
N ILE A 6 28.98 0.37 -38.69
CA ILE A 6 30.13 -0.51 -38.79
C ILE A 6 29.67 -1.93 -39.06
N GLU A 7 30.42 -2.62 -39.91
CA GLU A 7 30.15 -3.99 -40.30
C GLU A 7 31.21 -4.91 -39.71
N LYS A 8 30.79 -5.99 -39.05
CA LYS A 8 31.68 -7.03 -38.55
C LYS A 8 31.37 -8.33 -39.27
N LYS A 9 32.35 -8.84 -40.01
CA LYS A 9 32.29 -10.20 -40.55
C LYS A 9 32.82 -11.20 -39.52
N ASN A 10 32.10 -12.29 -39.29
CA ASN A 10 32.58 -13.36 -38.44
C ASN A 10 33.70 -14.13 -39.19
N LYS A 11 34.78 -14.50 -38.49
CA LYS A 11 35.90 -15.23 -39.12
C LYS A 11 35.48 -16.63 -39.62
N ASN A 12 34.45 -17.21 -39.02
CA ASN A 12 34.00 -18.59 -39.30
C ASN A 12 32.61 -18.65 -39.99
N SER A 13 32.05 -17.52 -40.41
CA SER A 13 30.73 -17.48 -41.07
C SER A 13 30.62 -16.27 -41.98
N ASP A 14 29.95 -16.42 -43.13
CA ASP A 14 29.67 -15.31 -44.06
C ASP A 14 28.63 -14.30 -43.54
N LYS A 15 28.10 -14.49 -42.32
CA LYS A 15 27.19 -13.54 -41.69
C LYS A 15 27.90 -12.23 -41.33
N VAL A 16 27.41 -11.13 -41.91
CA VAL A 16 27.83 -9.76 -41.63
C VAL A 16 26.89 -9.15 -40.59
N TYR A 17 27.44 -8.71 -39.47
CA TYR A 17 26.69 -8.03 -38.43
C TYR A 17 26.87 -6.52 -38.57
N VAL A 18 25.77 -5.78 -38.60
CA VAL A 18 25.77 -4.31 -38.61
C VAL A 18 25.58 -3.81 -37.19
N TYR A 19 26.44 -2.90 -36.76
CA TYR A 19 26.36 -2.24 -35.47
C TYR A 19 26.68 -0.75 -35.60
N TYR A 20 26.16 0.04 -34.68
CA TYR A 20 26.26 1.48 -34.70
C TYR A 20 27.13 1.98 -33.55
N ARG A 21 27.88 3.05 -33.79
CA ARG A 21 28.70 3.73 -32.79
C ARG A 21 28.40 5.21 -32.77
N LEU A 22 28.33 5.80 -31.58
CA LEU A 22 28.31 7.24 -31.40
C LEU A 22 29.75 7.77 -31.44
N MET A 23 29.99 8.69 -32.36
CA MET A 23 31.29 9.28 -32.64
C MET A 23 31.24 10.81 -32.42
N GLU A 24 32.36 11.35 -31.97
CA GLU A 24 32.59 12.79 -31.85
C GLU A 24 33.74 13.21 -32.76
N SER A 25 33.53 14.27 -33.54
CA SER A 25 34.58 14.90 -34.34
C SER A 25 35.22 16.02 -33.53
N TYR A 26 36.54 16.02 -33.42
CA TYR A 26 37.31 17.07 -32.77
C TYR A 26 38.47 17.51 -33.67
N ARG A 27 38.89 18.78 -33.55
CA ARG A 27 39.98 19.33 -34.35
C ARG A 27 41.31 19.17 -33.63
N THR A 28 42.32 18.68 -34.34
CA THR A 28 43.72 18.64 -33.90
C THR A 28 44.58 19.53 -34.81
N SER A 29 45.79 19.86 -34.39
CA SER A 29 46.77 20.60 -35.20
C SER A 29 47.07 19.91 -36.54
N SER A 30 46.88 18.59 -36.63
CA SER A 30 47.04 17.79 -37.86
C SER A 30 45.72 17.55 -38.62
N GLY A 31 44.64 18.26 -38.29
CA GLY A 31 43.34 18.13 -38.96
C GLY A 31 42.23 17.49 -38.10
N PRO A 32 41.04 17.25 -38.69
CA PRO A 32 39.90 16.69 -37.98
C PRO A 32 40.12 15.20 -37.67
N ARG A 33 39.91 14.81 -36.40
CA ARG A 33 39.95 13.42 -35.93
C ARG A 33 38.60 13.03 -35.33
N GLN A 34 38.36 11.72 -35.24
CA GLN A 34 37.13 11.16 -34.69
C GLN A 34 37.45 10.33 -33.45
N LYS A 35 36.68 10.51 -32.38
CA LYS A 35 36.75 9.72 -31.14
C LYS A 35 35.46 8.91 -30.97
N LYS A 36 35.60 7.66 -30.53
CA LYS A 36 34.45 6.83 -30.14
C LYS A 36 33.97 7.22 -28.75
N ILE A 37 32.70 7.58 -28.61
CA ILE A 37 32.07 7.86 -27.32
C ILE A 37 31.50 6.56 -26.73
N LEU A 38 30.56 5.95 -27.47
CA LEU A 38 29.75 4.81 -27.02
C LEU A 38 29.46 3.85 -28.18
N ASP A 39 29.40 2.55 -27.88
CA ASP A 39 28.89 1.53 -28.80
C ASP A 39 27.37 1.43 -28.61
N LEU A 40 26.59 1.70 -29.66
CA LEU A 40 25.12 1.73 -29.63
C LEU A 40 24.49 0.36 -29.97
N GLY A 41 25.28 -0.57 -30.51
CA GLY A 41 24.77 -1.88 -30.91
C GLY A 41 23.85 -1.80 -32.13
N THR A 42 22.75 -2.57 -32.12
CA THR A 42 21.73 -2.54 -33.16
C THR A 42 20.66 -1.51 -32.83
N LEU A 43 20.37 -0.61 -33.76
CA LEU A 43 19.32 0.40 -33.61
C LEU A 43 18.14 0.04 -34.50
N ASP A 44 16.94 0.08 -33.92
CA ASP A 44 15.66 -0.13 -34.60
C ASP A 44 15.00 1.22 -34.95
N ILE A 45 15.71 2.09 -35.67
CA ILE A 45 15.18 3.39 -36.16
C ILE A 45 15.66 3.61 -37.59
N ASP A 46 14.98 4.48 -38.34
CA ASP A 46 15.41 4.82 -39.69
C ASP A 46 16.75 5.55 -39.66
N THR A 47 17.56 5.32 -40.69
CA THR A 47 18.85 5.97 -40.91
C THR A 47 18.74 7.49 -41.00
N ASN A 48 17.58 8.01 -41.42
CA ASN A 48 17.30 9.45 -41.44
C ASN A 48 17.24 10.06 -40.02
N ASP A 49 16.81 9.27 -39.03
CA ASP A 49 16.66 9.73 -37.64
C ASP A 49 17.97 9.67 -36.85
N PHE A 50 19.04 9.10 -37.42
CA PHE A 50 20.33 9.00 -36.74
C PHE A 50 20.92 10.36 -36.38
N LYS A 51 20.68 11.37 -37.22
CA LYS A 51 21.14 12.73 -36.93
C LYS A 51 20.35 13.33 -35.76
N ALA A 52 19.03 13.19 -35.78
CA ALA A 52 18.16 13.62 -34.70
C ALA A 52 18.50 12.93 -33.36
N LEU A 53 18.76 11.62 -33.38
CA LEU A 53 19.19 10.89 -32.19
C LEU A 53 20.56 11.36 -31.68
N ALA A 54 21.54 11.54 -32.58
CA ALA A 54 22.88 11.99 -32.19
C ALA A 54 22.86 13.40 -31.56
N ASP A 55 22.07 14.30 -32.15
CA ASP A 55 21.94 15.67 -31.67
C ASP A 55 21.18 15.69 -30.33
N ARG A 56 20.12 14.88 -30.18
CA ARG A 56 19.40 14.78 -28.91
C ARG A 56 20.24 14.18 -27.78
N ILE A 57 21.07 13.18 -28.07
CA ILE A 57 22.04 12.65 -27.09
C ILE A 57 23.03 13.74 -26.68
N GLU A 58 23.55 14.51 -27.64
CA GLU A 58 24.47 15.62 -27.36
C GLU A 58 23.81 16.67 -26.47
N ASP A 59 22.58 17.06 -26.78
CA ASP A 59 21.82 18.04 -26.00
C ASP A 59 21.61 17.57 -24.56
N LEU A 60 21.26 16.30 -24.35
CA LEU A 60 21.11 15.73 -23.01
C LEU A 60 22.43 15.63 -22.24
N VAL A 61 23.54 15.28 -22.90
CA VAL A 61 24.87 15.17 -22.26
C VAL A 61 25.40 16.54 -21.84
N TYR A 62 25.20 17.57 -22.66
CA TYR A 62 25.65 18.93 -22.37
C TYR A 62 24.59 19.82 -21.69
N GLY A 63 23.40 19.28 -21.37
CA GLY A 63 22.32 20.01 -20.72
C GLY A 63 21.72 21.15 -21.57
N ARG A 64 21.75 21.03 -22.90
CA ARG A 64 21.12 22.00 -23.81
C ARG A 64 19.62 21.75 -23.88
N GLN A 65 18.85 22.82 -23.85
CA GLN A 65 17.40 22.76 -24.05
C GLN A 65 17.07 22.77 -25.55
N CYS A 66 16.24 21.82 -25.99
CA CYS A 66 15.68 21.83 -27.33
C CYS A 66 14.34 22.57 -27.31
N LEU A 67 14.12 23.46 -28.29
CA LEU A 67 12.83 24.11 -28.50
C LEU A 67 11.77 23.16 -29.07
N ILE A 68 12.21 22.15 -29.82
CA ILE A 68 11.34 21.16 -30.47
C ILE A 68 11.57 19.81 -29.77
N PRO A 69 10.53 19.18 -29.19
CA PRO A 69 10.67 17.87 -28.59
C PRO A 69 10.96 16.82 -29.65
N ALA A 70 11.87 15.89 -29.35
CA ALA A 70 12.11 14.74 -30.21
C ALA A 70 10.93 13.77 -30.14
N GLU A 71 10.79 12.92 -31.16
CA GLU A 71 9.83 11.82 -31.17
C GLU A 71 10.08 10.86 -30.00
N GLU A 72 9.02 10.26 -29.43
CA GLU A 72 9.08 9.45 -28.21
C GLU A 72 10.12 8.31 -28.28
N LYS A 73 10.24 7.67 -29.46
CA LYS A 73 11.23 6.61 -29.71
C LYS A 73 12.67 7.15 -29.69
N ILE A 74 12.90 8.35 -30.22
CA ILE A 74 14.21 9.02 -30.21
C ILE A 74 14.55 9.51 -28.81
N GLU A 75 13.59 10.13 -28.12
CA GLU A 75 13.77 10.65 -26.77
C GLU A 75 14.16 9.54 -25.78
N SER A 76 13.44 8.42 -25.81
CA SER A 76 13.73 7.27 -24.94
C SER A 76 15.14 6.69 -25.18
N LEU A 77 15.55 6.55 -26.45
CA LEU A 77 16.91 6.12 -26.80
C LEU A 77 17.96 7.17 -26.38
N ALA A 78 17.68 8.46 -26.58
CA ALA A 78 18.60 9.53 -26.23
C ALA A 78 18.82 9.63 -24.72
N VAL A 79 17.76 9.51 -23.92
CA VAL A 79 17.82 9.45 -22.45
C VAL A 79 18.62 8.23 -22.00
N TYR A 80 18.38 7.07 -22.62
CA TYR A 80 19.14 5.86 -22.30
C TYR A 80 20.64 6.03 -22.59
N TYR A 81 21.02 6.43 -23.80
CA TYR A 81 22.44 6.53 -24.18
C TYR A 81 23.17 7.68 -23.49
N SER A 82 22.53 8.83 -23.26
CA SER A 82 23.11 9.93 -22.48
C SER A 82 23.41 9.50 -21.05
N SER A 83 22.51 8.74 -20.40
CA SER A 83 22.75 8.20 -19.05
C SER A 83 23.98 7.29 -18.98
N LEU A 84 24.23 6.47 -20.01
CA LEU A 84 25.41 5.61 -20.10
C LEU A 84 26.70 6.42 -20.26
N ILE A 85 26.67 7.51 -21.04
CA ILE A 85 27.82 8.39 -21.24
C ILE A 85 28.17 9.09 -19.92
N VAL A 86 27.18 9.66 -19.24
CA VAL A 86 27.37 10.33 -17.94
C VAL A 86 27.94 9.35 -16.92
N LYS A 87 27.36 8.15 -16.78
CA LYS A 87 27.84 7.12 -15.85
C LYS A 87 29.29 6.70 -16.12
N LYS A 88 29.65 6.54 -17.40
CA LYS A 88 31.03 6.21 -17.79
C LYS A 88 32.02 7.33 -17.45
N THR A 89 31.60 8.59 -17.58
CA THR A 89 32.44 9.76 -17.32
C THR A 89 32.75 9.86 -15.82
N ILE A 90 31.73 9.72 -14.96
CA ILE A 90 31.86 9.73 -13.50
C ILE A 90 32.85 8.64 -13.02
N ASN A 91 32.71 7.39 -13.50
CA ASN A 91 33.58 6.30 -13.08
C ASN A 91 35.04 6.43 -13.56
N THR A 92 35.34 7.30 -14.53
CA THR A 92 36.70 7.48 -15.04
C THR A 92 37.51 8.47 -14.18
N GLU A 93 36.83 9.30 -13.38
CA GLU A 93 37.46 10.37 -12.59
C GLU A 93 37.91 9.93 -11.18
N GLU A 94 37.46 8.78 -10.68
CA GLU A 94 37.74 8.28 -9.32
C GLU A 94 39.22 7.92 -9.04
N ASN A 95 40.13 7.99 -10.02
CA ASN A 95 41.54 7.57 -9.89
C ASN A 95 42.58 8.66 -10.19
N LYS A 96 42.25 9.96 -10.06
CA LYS A 96 43.27 11.02 -10.11
C LYS A 96 43.60 11.51 -8.70
N ILE A 97 44.87 11.35 -8.33
CA ILE A 97 45.48 11.96 -7.14
C ILE A 97 45.27 13.48 -7.22
N GLU A 98 44.65 14.05 -6.20
CA GLU A 98 44.31 15.48 -6.12
C GLU A 98 45.58 16.35 -6.04
N VAL A 99 45.99 16.87 -7.19
CA VAL A 99 46.64 18.18 -7.24
C VAL A 99 45.50 19.19 -7.32
N PHE A 100 45.33 20.02 -6.29
CA PHE A 100 44.29 21.05 -6.30
C PHE A 100 44.62 22.10 -7.36
N ASP A 101 44.02 21.92 -8.54
CA ASP A 101 43.98 22.88 -9.63
C ASP A 101 42.65 23.63 -9.52
N TYR A 102 42.67 24.85 -9.00
CA TYR A 102 41.47 25.65 -8.79
C TYR A 102 41.01 26.23 -10.13
N GLU A 103 39.87 25.75 -10.62
CA GLU A 103 39.21 26.28 -11.81
C GLU A 103 38.07 27.23 -11.42
N ASN A 104 37.94 28.37 -12.10
CA ASN A 104 36.83 29.30 -11.88
C ASN A 104 35.58 28.82 -12.64
N ILE A 105 34.57 28.38 -11.91
CA ILE A 105 33.28 27.94 -12.47
C ILE A 105 32.26 29.08 -12.36
N ASP A 106 31.64 29.44 -13.48
CA ASP A 106 30.49 30.36 -13.46
C ASP A 106 29.26 29.62 -12.94
N LEU A 107 28.81 29.97 -11.73
CA LEU A 107 27.62 29.39 -11.10
C LEU A 107 26.34 29.59 -11.92
N ASN A 108 26.26 30.64 -12.74
CA ASN A 108 25.10 30.90 -13.59
C ASN A 108 25.04 29.97 -14.81
N SER A 109 26.16 29.30 -15.12
CA SER A 109 26.25 28.32 -16.21
C SER A 109 25.90 26.89 -15.77
N LEU A 110 25.64 26.67 -14.48
CA LEU A 110 25.36 25.35 -13.93
C LEU A 110 23.95 24.87 -14.28
N ASN A 111 23.87 23.79 -15.07
CA ASN A 111 22.64 23.07 -15.34
C ASN A 111 22.59 21.79 -14.48
N ILE A 112 21.58 21.68 -13.62
CA ILE A 112 21.35 20.49 -12.79
C ILE A 112 20.40 19.56 -13.54
N LEU A 113 20.88 18.37 -13.90
CA LEU A 113 20.09 17.36 -14.60
C LEU A 113 19.74 16.21 -13.65
N ASN A 114 18.54 15.64 -13.83
CA ASN A 114 18.07 14.45 -13.12
C ASN A 114 18.12 14.59 -11.58
N THR A 115 17.49 15.64 -11.05
CA THR A 115 17.34 15.87 -9.61
C THR A 115 16.50 14.76 -8.98
N ARG A 116 17.04 14.13 -7.92
CA ARG A 116 16.37 13.05 -7.19
C ARG A 116 16.27 13.35 -5.70
N THR A 117 15.21 12.88 -5.06
CA THR A 117 15.04 12.93 -3.61
C THR A 117 15.75 11.76 -2.93
N ILE A 118 16.40 12.02 -1.80
CA ILE A 118 17.09 10.97 -1.00
C ILE A 118 16.69 11.01 0.48
N GLY A 119 16.14 12.11 0.99
CA GLY A 119 15.90 12.28 2.43
C GLY A 119 14.99 11.22 3.05
N PRO A 120 13.68 11.21 2.73
CA PRO A 120 12.75 10.20 3.24
C PRO A 120 13.15 8.77 2.84
N GLU A 121 13.69 8.59 1.63
CA GLU A 121 14.13 7.29 1.13
C GLU A 121 15.28 6.71 1.96
N TYR A 122 16.24 7.55 2.33
CA TYR A 122 17.38 7.16 3.15
C TYR A 122 16.95 6.78 4.56
N ILE A 123 16.02 7.52 5.16
CA ILE A 123 15.47 7.18 6.47
C ILE A 123 14.77 5.82 6.42
N ALA A 124 13.87 5.61 5.46
CA ALA A 124 13.17 4.34 5.30
C ALA A 124 14.13 3.17 5.04
N TYR A 125 15.16 3.38 4.20
CA TYR A 125 16.19 2.38 3.94
C TYR A 125 17.04 2.07 5.18
N SER A 126 17.37 3.08 5.99
CA SER A 126 18.14 2.91 7.24
C SER A 126 17.37 2.06 8.24
N ILE A 127 16.07 2.33 8.41
CA ILE A 127 15.18 1.52 9.27
C ILE A 127 15.12 0.08 8.77
N ILE A 128 14.96 -0.15 7.47
CA ILE A 128 14.97 -1.50 6.88
C ILE A 128 16.26 -2.25 7.21
N LYS A 129 17.40 -1.55 7.23
CA LYS A 129 18.70 -2.13 7.59
C LYS A 129 18.83 -2.44 9.07
N GLU A 130 18.33 -1.57 9.95
CA GLU A 130 18.27 -1.83 11.39
C GLU A 130 17.35 -3.03 11.72
N LEU A 131 16.22 -3.13 11.00
CA LEU A 131 15.31 -4.27 11.09
C LEU A 131 15.87 -5.55 10.46
N GLU A 132 16.95 -5.47 9.68
CA GLU A 132 17.52 -6.58 8.90
C GLU A 132 16.49 -7.28 7.98
N LEU A 133 15.50 -6.51 7.51
CA LEU A 133 14.36 -7.05 6.77
C LEU A 133 14.77 -7.68 5.44
N ASP A 134 15.85 -7.17 4.82
CA ASP A 134 16.43 -7.73 3.61
C ASP A 134 16.94 -9.16 3.80
N LYS A 135 17.65 -9.42 4.91
CA LYS A 135 18.13 -10.76 5.27
C LYS A 135 16.97 -11.70 5.60
N PHE A 136 15.97 -11.20 6.32
CA PHE A 136 14.80 -11.98 6.69
C PHE A 136 13.96 -12.40 5.49
N LEU A 137 13.66 -11.48 4.57
CA LEU A 137 12.93 -11.80 3.34
C LEU A 137 13.69 -12.82 2.48
N TYR A 138 15.02 -12.70 2.40
CA TYR A 138 15.84 -13.71 1.71
C TYR A 138 15.71 -15.09 2.38
N ALA A 139 15.75 -15.17 3.70
CA ALA A 139 15.56 -16.40 4.46
C ALA A 139 14.16 -17.02 4.28
N LEU A 140 13.12 -16.19 4.08
CA LEU A 140 11.76 -16.63 3.73
C LEU A 140 11.63 -17.17 2.29
N GLY A 141 12.71 -17.16 1.49
CA GLY A 141 12.70 -17.66 0.11
C GLY A 141 12.38 -16.58 -0.92
N PHE A 142 12.66 -15.31 -0.63
CA PHE A 142 12.69 -14.27 -1.66
C PHE A 142 14.01 -14.33 -2.42
N SER A 143 13.94 -14.33 -3.75
CA SER A 143 15.16 -14.16 -4.57
C SER A 143 15.75 -12.76 -4.32
N PRO A 144 17.01 -12.50 -4.70
CA PRO A 144 17.59 -11.16 -4.57
C PRO A 144 16.73 -10.09 -5.26
N GLU A 145 16.25 -10.40 -6.46
CA GLU A 145 15.34 -9.52 -7.22
C GLU A 145 14.01 -9.28 -6.52
N HIS A 146 13.38 -10.33 -5.99
CA HIS A 146 12.12 -10.18 -5.24
C HIS A 146 12.30 -9.43 -3.93
N THR A 147 13.45 -9.62 -3.27
CA THR A 147 13.80 -8.88 -2.06
C THR A 147 13.88 -7.39 -2.39
N THR A 148 14.61 -7.03 -3.46
CA THR A 148 14.67 -5.63 -3.90
C THR A 148 13.30 -5.07 -4.24
N ASP A 149 12.46 -5.80 -4.99
CA ASP A 149 11.09 -5.36 -5.29
C ASP A 149 10.25 -5.14 -4.01
N ALA A 150 10.41 -6.01 -3.01
CA ALA A 150 9.69 -5.92 -1.75
C ALA A 150 10.12 -4.68 -0.95
N LEU A 151 11.43 -4.47 -0.82
CA LEU A 151 11.98 -3.28 -0.16
C LEU A 151 11.53 -2.00 -0.85
N VAL A 152 11.55 -1.97 -2.19
CA VAL A 152 11.07 -0.83 -2.97
C VAL A 152 9.58 -0.57 -2.71
N SER A 153 8.75 -1.61 -2.71
CA SER A 153 7.32 -1.48 -2.44
C SER A 153 7.06 -0.93 -1.03
N ILE A 154 7.75 -1.47 -0.02
CA ILE A 154 7.65 -1.03 1.38
C ILE A 154 8.11 0.42 1.53
N ILE A 155 9.30 0.77 1.02
CA ILE A 155 9.83 2.14 1.09
C ILE A 155 8.88 3.12 0.38
N ALA A 156 8.38 2.74 -0.79
CA ALA A 156 7.45 3.60 -1.51
C ALA A 156 6.19 3.88 -0.71
N LYS A 157 5.68 2.89 0.06
CA LYS A 157 4.48 3.03 0.89
C LYS A 157 4.73 3.85 2.15
N LEU A 158 5.93 3.74 2.71
CA LEU A 158 6.36 4.56 3.85
C LEU A 158 6.52 6.04 3.47
N VAL A 159 7.10 6.33 2.30
CA VAL A 159 7.33 7.70 1.85
C VAL A 159 6.08 8.32 1.22
N HIS A 160 5.35 7.55 0.41
CA HIS A 160 4.13 7.98 -0.28
C HIS A 160 3.07 6.88 -0.25
N PRO A 161 2.15 6.90 0.74
CA PRO A 161 1.06 5.93 0.83
C PRO A 161 0.09 6.10 -0.36
N SER A 162 0.33 5.34 -1.43
CA SER A 162 -0.38 5.47 -2.70
C SER A 162 -0.36 4.15 -3.49
N SER A 163 -1.05 4.14 -4.62
CA SER A 163 -1.16 2.98 -5.52
C SER A 163 0.20 2.54 -6.07
N GLU A 164 0.32 1.27 -6.48
CA GLU A 164 1.56 0.79 -7.13
C GLU A 164 1.89 1.53 -8.42
N HIS A 165 0.87 1.99 -9.13
CA HIS A 165 1.07 2.85 -10.29
C HIS A 165 1.82 4.13 -9.90
N PHE A 166 1.36 4.82 -8.86
CA PHE A 166 2.02 6.03 -8.40
C PHE A 166 3.43 5.74 -7.87
N SER A 167 3.61 4.67 -7.09
CA SER A 167 4.92 4.26 -6.59
C SER A 167 5.92 4.01 -7.70
N LEU A 168 5.50 3.36 -8.81
CA LEU A 168 6.38 3.16 -9.97
C LEU A 168 6.76 4.49 -10.64
N LYS A 169 5.81 5.41 -10.80
CA LYS A 169 6.09 6.74 -11.35
C LYS A 169 7.07 7.50 -10.48
N TRP A 170 6.81 7.57 -9.17
CA TRP A 170 7.67 8.21 -8.18
C TRP A 170 9.10 7.64 -8.21
N LEU A 171 9.24 6.32 -8.25
CA LEU A 171 10.53 5.65 -8.32
C LEU A 171 11.33 6.06 -9.57
N LYS A 172 10.65 6.15 -10.74
CA LYS A 172 11.30 6.47 -12.01
C LYS A 172 11.63 7.94 -12.20
N SER A 173 10.85 8.87 -11.64
CA SER A 173 10.98 10.30 -11.93
C SER A 173 11.46 11.17 -10.77
N VAL A 174 11.28 10.74 -9.53
CA VAL A 174 11.54 11.58 -8.34
C VAL A 174 12.56 10.94 -7.41
N SER A 175 12.39 9.66 -7.11
CA SER A 175 13.17 8.98 -6.08
C SER A 175 14.63 8.73 -6.50
N GLY A 176 15.54 8.91 -5.55
CA GLY A 176 16.95 8.54 -5.61
C GLY A 176 17.24 7.14 -5.05
N LEU A 177 16.19 6.35 -4.76
CA LEU A 177 16.30 5.02 -4.16
C LEU A 177 17.14 4.03 -4.99
N GLU A 178 17.21 4.21 -6.32
CA GLU A 178 18.12 3.44 -7.21
C GLU A 178 19.58 3.47 -6.74
N LYS A 179 20.04 4.64 -6.26
CA LYS A 179 21.41 4.79 -5.76
C LYS A 179 21.61 4.09 -4.42
N LEU A 180 20.63 4.16 -3.53
CA LEU A 180 20.69 3.53 -2.21
C LEU A 180 20.67 2.00 -2.31
N LEU A 181 19.86 1.45 -3.21
CA LEU A 181 19.74 0.01 -3.45
C LEU A 181 20.74 -0.53 -4.47
N ASN A 182 21.61 0.33 -5.02
CA ASN A 182 22.56 0.00 -6.09
C ASN A 182 21.91 -0.81 -7.23
N THR A 183 20.67 -0.47 -7.60
CA THR A 183 19.85 -1.19 -8.58
C THR A 183 19.11 -0.20 -9.48
N SER A 184 18.94 -0.54 -10.76
CA SER A 184 18.20 0.29 -11.71
C SER A 184 16.74 -0.17 -11.83
N PHE A 185 15.81 0.78 -11.81
CA PHE A 185 14.37 0.55 -11.96
C PHE A 185 13.81 1.10 -13.27
N THR A 186 14.67 1.55 -14.19
CA THR A 186 14.26 2.09 -15.51
C THR A 186 13.29 1.14 -16.24
N HIS A 187 13.60 -0.15 -16.22
CA HIS A 187 12.80 -1.20 -16.87
C HIS A 187 11.88 -1.98 -15.92
N LEU A 188 11.65 -1.51 -14.69
CA LEU A 188 10.77 -2.20 -13.74
C LEU A 188 9.31 -2.18 -14.27
N PRO A 189 8.68 -3.34 -14.54
CA PRO A 189 7.28 -3.42 -14.92
C PRO A 189 6.35 -3.35 -13.69
N LEU A 190 5.20 -2.69 -13.86
CA LEU A 190 4.20 -2.52 -12.79
C LEU A 190 3.74 -3.86 -12.18
N ASN A 191 3.59 -4.91 -13.00
CA ASN A 191 3.14 -6.22 -12.54
C ASN A 191 4.08 -6.87 -11.51
N ARG A 192 5.36 -6.49 -11.46
CA ARG A 192 6.26 -6.98 -10.40
C ARG A 192 5.88 -6.43 -9.03
N LEU A 193 5.46 -5.16 -8.96
CA LEU A 193 5.00 -4.55 -7.72
C LEU A 193 3.70 -5.19 -7.19
N TYR A 194 2.77 -5.58 -8.08
CA TYR A 194 1.58 -6.32 -7.64
C TYR A 194 1.92 -7.72 -7.11
N ARG A 195 2.73 -8.47 -7.87
CA ARG A 195 3.13 -9.83 -7.48
C ARG A 195 3.90 -9.87 -6.17
N ILE A 196 4.73 -8.85 -5.91
CA ILE A 196 5.48 -8.81 -4.65
C ILE A 196 4.59 -8.50 -3.46
N SER A 197 3.57 -7.65 -3.63
CA SER A 197 2.57 -7.38 -2.60
C SER A 197 1.77 -8.65 -2.24
N ASP A 198 1.38 -9.47 -3.24
CA ASP A 198 0.76 -10.77 -2.98
C ASP A 198 1.69 -11.71 -2.21
N LYS A 199 2.99 -11.70 -2.55
CA LYS A 199 4.00 -12.54 -1.89
C LYS A 199 4.26 -12.10 -0.45
N LEU A 200 4.30 -10.79 -0.19
CA LEU A 200 4.39 -10.24 1.16
C LEU A 200 3.16 -10.63 1.99
N LEU A 201 1.96 -10.51 1.41
CA LEU A 201 0.72 -10.90 2.09
C LEU A 201 0.67 -12.39 2.42
N LYS A 202 1.23 -13.25 1.56
CA LYS A 202 1.33 -14.69 1.82
C LYS A 202 2.16 -15.02 3.08
N HIS A 203 3.18 -14.22 3.38
CA HIS A 203 4.05 -14.39 4.54
C HIS A 203 3.73 -13.39 5.68
N LYS A 204 2.48 -12.92 5.73
CA LYS A 204 2.06 -11.87 6.65
C LYS A 204 2.38 -12.23 8.11
N GLU A 205 2.02 -13.43 8.54
CA GLU A 205 2.17 -13.86 9.93
C GLU A 205 3.64 -13.91 10.33
N GLU A 206 4.49 -14.49 9.48
CA GLU A 206 5.93 -14.58 9.72
C GLU A 206 6.59 -13.19 9.75
N ILE A 207 6.17 -12.27 8.86
CA ILE A 207 6.66 -10.90 8.84
C ILE A 207 6.22 -10.13 10.10
N GLU A 208 4.96 -10.23 10.50
CA GLU A 208 4.44 -9.56 11.70
C GLU A 208 5.14 -10.07 12.96
N GLU A 209 5.35 -11.39 13.09
CA GLU A 209 6.07 -11.97 14.22
C GLU A 209 7.54 -11.52 14.26
N TYR A 210 8.21 -11.50 13.11
CA TYR A 210 9.59 -11.03 13.01
C TYR A 210 9.74 -9.56 13.42
N LEU A 211 8.89 -8.69 12.86
CA LEU A 211 8.90 -7.26 13.16
C LEU A 211 8.58 -7.00 14.63
N LYS A 212 7.59 -7.68 15.20
CA LYS A 212 7.26 -7.58 16.63
C LYS A 212 8.48 -7.90 17.49
N ASN A 213 9.18 -9.00 17.22
CA ASN A 213 10.35 -9.40 17.98
C ASN A 213 11.50 -8.40 17.81
N LYS A 214 11.76 -7.95 16.59
CA LYS A 214 12.80 -6.95 16.31
C LYS A 214 12.54 -5.60 16.97
N GLU A 215 11.31 -5.10 16.91
CA GLU A 215 10.92 -3.86 17.58
C GLU A 215 11.04 -3.96 19.09
N ARG A 216 10.64 -5.09 19.67
CA ARG A 216 10.83 -5.34 21.11
C ARG A 216 12.30 -5.24 21.49
N ASP A 217 13.17 -5.85 20.70
CA ASP A 217 14.61 -5.89 20.99
C ASP A 217 15.26 -4.51 20.76
N LEU A 218 14.88 -3.79 19.70
CA LEU A 218 15.42 -2.46 19.38
C LEU A 218 15.00 -1.39 20.39
N PHE A 219 13.74 -1.41 20.83
CA PHE A 219 13.17 -0.35 21.68
C PHE A 219 12.97 -0.78 23.14
N SER A 220 13.32 -2.02 23.51
CA SER A 220 13.11 -2.58 24.85
C SER A 220 11.65 -2.42 25.33
N LEU A 221 10.70 -2.70 24.43
CA LEU A 221 9.27 -2.51 24.69
C LEU A 221 8.75 -3.49 25.74
N LYS A 222 7.84 -3.02 26.61
CA LYS A 222 7.11 -3.88 27.55
C LYS A 222 5.88 -4.47 26.85
N GLU A 223 5.77 -5.79 26.84
CA GLU A 223 4.60 -6.47 26.28
C GLU A 223 3.38 -6.35 27.22
N ASN A 224 2.31 -5.72 26.75
CA ASN A 224 1.02 -5.68 27.42
C ASN A 224 0.01 -6.46 26.58
N ILE A 225 -0.72 -7.39 27.19
CA ILE A 225 -1.82 -8.11 26.52
C ILE A 225 -3.09 -7.26 26.68
N ILE A 226 -3.61 -6.74 25.56
CA ILE A 226 -4.87 -6.02 25.52
C ILE A 226 -5.89 -6.94 24.84
N LEU A 227 -6.79 -7.51 25.65
CA LEU A 227 -7.92 -8.28 25.13
C LEU A 227 -9.04 -7.29 24.78
N TYR A 228 -9.39 -7.21 23.50
CA TYR A 228 -10.55 -6.48 23.04
C TYR A 228 -11.30 -7.36 22.02
N ASP A 229 -12.62 -7.37 22.11
CA ASP A 229 -13.50 -8.07 21.18
C ASP A 229 -14.46 -7.05 20.55
N LEU A 230 -14.74 -7.21 19.26
CA LEU A 230 -15.67 -6.35 18.52
C LEU A 230 -16.98 -7.10 18.32
N THR A 231 -17.92 -6.93 19.26
CA THR A 231 -19.26 -7.50 19.13
C THR A 231 -20.14 -6.61 18.26
N ASN A 232 -20.53 -7.10 17.07
CA ASN A 232 -21.59 -6.47 16.29
C ASN A 232 -22.94 -6.95 16.83
N THR A 233 -23.77 -6.03 17.34
CA THR A 233 -25.16 -6.33 17.72
C THR A 233 -26.08 -5.98 16.55
N TYR A 234 -26.84 -6.95 16.05
CA TYR A 234 -27.90 -6.73 15.06
C TYR A 234 -29.27 -6.86 15.72
N PHE A 235 -30.17 -5.94 15.37
CA PHE A 235 -31.58 -6.03 15.75
C PHE A 235 -32.37 -6.41 14.49
N GLU A 236 -33.13 -7.50 14.58
CA GLU A 236 -34.09 -7.89 13.55
C GLU A 236 -35.49 -7.50 14.01
N GLY A 237 -36.24 -6.81 13.15
CA GLY A 237 -37.63 -6.45 13.39
C GLY A 237 -38.38 -6.42 12.06
N LEU A 238 -39.68 -6.73 12.08
CA LEU A 238 -40.50 -6.85 10.87
C LEU A 238 -40.62 -5.53 10.10
N MET A 239 -40.53 -4.37 10.79
CA MET A 239 -40.50 -3.00 10.26
C MET A 239 -41.34 -2.79 8.98
N HIS A 240 -42.61 -3.21 9.02
CA HIS A 240 -43.51 -3.25 7.85
C HIS A 240 -43.69 -1.88 7.14
N ASN A 241 -43.48 -0.78 7.85
CA ASN A 241 -43.72 0.58 7.36
C ASN A 241 -42.45 1.42 7.13
N ALA A 242 -41.25 0.84 7.18
CA ALA A 242 -40.00 1.57 7.01
C ALA A 242 -39.32 1.25 5.67
N ASP A 243 -39.22 2.24 4.77
CA ASP A 243 -38.53 2.10 3.47
C ASP A 243 -37.05 1.68 3.57
N LYS A 244 -36.41 1.93 4.72
CA LYS A 244 -35.03 1.54 5.03
C LYS A 244 -34.88 0.09 5.50
N ALA A 245 -35.97 -0.62 5.75
CA ALA A 245 -35.97 -2.04 6.11
C ALA A 245 -35.83 -2.97 4.89
N LYS A 246 -35.53 -2.42 3.70
CA LYS A 246 -35.19 -3.19 2.51
C LYS A 246 -33.82 -3.84 2.72
N TYR A 247 -33.74 -5.14 2.44
CA TYR A 247 -32.55 -5.96 2.66
C TYR A 247 -31.30 -5.34 2.01
N GLY A 248 -30.34 -4.95 2.86
CA GLY A 248 -28.98 -4.61 2.43
C GLY A 248 -28.16 -5.88 2.16
N ARG A 249 -27.03 -5.74 1.45
CA ARG A 249 -26.10 -6.84 1.21
C ARG A 249 -25.44 -7.24 2.54
N SER A 250 -25.94 -8.30 3.19
CA SER A 250 -25.33 -8.86 4.39
C SER A 250 -23.91 -9.37 4.09
N LYS A 251 -22.97 -9.14 5.02
CA LYS A 251 -21.63 -9.75 4.95
C LYS A 251 -21.67 -11.24 5.31
N GLU A 252 -22.70 -11.67 6.04
CA GLU A 252 -22.98 -13.07 6.33
C GLU A 252 -23.91 -13.64 5.25
N LYS A 253 -23.45 -14.66 4.54
CA LYS A 253 -24.14 -15.28 3.39
C LYS A 253 -25.33 -16.17 3.78
N THR A 254 -25.87 -16.08 4.99
CA THR A 254 -26.66 -17.18 5.60
C THR A 254 -28.15 -16.90 5.71
N ARG A 255 -28.79 -16.20 4.76
CA ARG A 255 -30.24 -15.91 4.90
C ARG A 255 -31.12 -16.04 3.66
N THR A 256 -30.59 -16.54 2.54
CA THR A 256 -31.40 -16.70 1.32
C THR A 256 -32.03 -18.09 1.20
N GLU A 257 -31.48 -19.13 1.85
CA GLU A 257 -31.91 -20.53 1.60
C GLU A 257 -32.89 -21.10 2.64
N LEU A 258 -32.98 -20.53 3.84
CA LEU A 258 -33.80 -21.09 4.94
C LEU A 258 -35.27 -20.65 4.89
N TYR A 259 -35.58 -19.48 4.34
CA TYR A 259 -36.95 -18.93 4.35
C TYR A 259 -37.86 -19.51 3.25
N ASP A 260 -37.30 -20.01 2.15
CA ASP A 260 -38.10 -20.65 1.10
C ASP A 260 -38.66 -22.01 1.58
N ASN A 261 -37.96 -22.70 2.48
CA ASN A 261 -38.39 -23.97 3.06
C ASN A 261 -39.43 -23.80 4.18
N ALA A 262 -39.38 -22.70 4.94
CA ALA A 262 -40.32 -22.45 6.05
C ALA A 262 -41.73 -22.07 5.56
N LYS A 263 -41.86 -21.55 4.33
CA LYS A 263 -43.16 -21.12 3.78
C LYS A 263 -44.05 -22.29 3.36
N SER A 264 -43.47 -23.47 3.11
CA SER A 264 -44.24 -24.69 2.78
C SER A 264 -44.88 -25.39 3.98
N GLU A 265 -44.44 -25.08 5.21
CA GLU A 265 -44.88 -25.82 6.42
C GLU A 265 -45.97 -25.09 7.24
N ILE A 266 -46.24 -23.80 6.99
CA ILE A 266 -47.13 -22.99 7.86
C ILE A 266 -48.62 -23.03 7.45
N ILE A 267 -48.99 -23.73 6.37
CA ILE A 267 -50.40 -23.95 6.02
C ILE A 267 -50.95 -25.13 6.84
N GLY A 268 -51.16 -24.93 8.14
CA GLY A 268 -51.69 -25.99 9.00
C GLY A 268 -51.94 -25.61 10.46
N VAL A 269 -53.20 -25.25 10.74
CA VAL A 269 -53.96 -25.55 11.99
C VAL A 269 -53.88 -24.57 13.19
N ASN A 270 -55.03 -23.92 13.39
CA ASN A 270 -55.83 -23.56 14.58
C ASN A 270 -55.22 -22.98 15.88
N GLU A 271 -55.79 -21.82 16.21
CA GLU A 271 -56.00 -21.24 17.53
C GLU A 271 -56.66 -22.21 18.52
N LYS A 272 -56.15 -22.25 19.76
CA LYS A 272 -56.95 -22.30 21.00
C LYS A 272 -56.14 -21.79 22.19
N SER A 273 -56.82 -20.94 22.95
CA SER A 273 -56.48 -20.30 24.23
C SER A 273 -56.16 -21.28 25.35
N GLU A 274 -55.33 -20.86 26.32
CA GLU A 274 -55.72 -20.74 27.74
C GLU A 274 -54.61 -20.10 28.60
N PHE A 275 -55.04 -19.21 29.49
CA PHE A 275 -54.23 -18.54 30.51
C PHE A 275 -54.41 -19.32 31.82
N SER A 276 -53.33 -19.67 32.51
CA SER A 276 -53.39 -19.97 33.95
C SER A 276 -52.08 -19.59 34.63
N ALA A 277 -52.23 -19.11 35.86
CA ALA A 277 -51.22 -18.42 36.65
C ALA A 277 -50.40 -19.38 37.53
N SER A 278 -49.24 -18.83 37.96
CA SER A 278 -48.31 -19.29 39.00
C SER A 278 -47.64 -20.64 38.80
N ASP A 279 -46.31 -20.60 38.61
CA ASP A 279 -45.39 -21.29 39.52
C ASP A 279 -43.98 -20.69 39.42
N ASN A 280 -43.35 -20.56 40.59
CA ASN A 280 -41.93 -20.28 40.72
C ASN A 280 -41.16 -21.47 40.14
N ASP A 281 -40.46 -21.28 39.04
CA ASP A 281 -39.40 -22.20 38.64
C ASP A 281 -38.15 -21.44 38.23
N ASN A 282 -37.06 -21.72 38.96
CA ASN A 282 -35.70 -21.36 38.62
C ASN A 282 -35.26 -22.21 37.41
N ASN A 283 -35.82 -21.93 36.24
CA ASN A 283 -35.25 -22.35 34.97
C ASN A 283 -34.50 -21.15 34.39
N MET A 284 -33.17 -21.21 34.44
CA MET A 284 -32.32 -20.53 33.47
C MET A 284 -32.52 -21.22 32.12
N ASP A 285 -33.73 -21.09 31.56
CA ASP A 285 -34.00 -21.40 30.17
C ASP A 285 -33.05 -20.55 29.33
N GLU A 286 -32.50 -21.15 28.27
CA GLU A 286 -31.58 -20.51 27.33
C GLU A 286 -31.90 -19.02 27.15
N LEU A 287 -30.96 -18.14 27.52
CA LEU A 287 -31.05 -16.71 27.28
C LEU A 287 -31.21 -16.47 25.78
N LYS A 288 -32.46 -16.45 25.30
CA LYS A 288 -32.78 -16.07 23.93
C LYS A 288 -32.39 -14.60 23.78
N ALA A 289 -31.60 -14.33 22.75
CA ALA A 289 -31.23 -12.97 22.38
C ALA A 289 -32.44 -12.25 21.75
N ASP A 290 -33.39 -11.86 22.60
CA ASP A 290 -34.56 -11.08 22.24
C ASP A 290 -34.48 -9.64 22.77
N PHE A 291 -35.33 -8.78 22.23
CA PHE A 291 -35.34 -7.35 22.55
C PHE A 291 -35.58 -7.10 24.03
N SER A 292 -36.50 -7.84 24.64
CA SER A 292 -36.82 -7.78 26.07
C SER A 292 -35.58 -8.08 26.92
N THR A 293 -34.88 -9.18 26.66
CA THR A 293 -33.65 -9.57 27.38
C THR A 293 -32.56 -8.52 27.25
N PHE A 294 -32.43 -7.90 26.07
CA PHE A 294 -31.48 -6.82 25.86
C PHE A 294 -31.83 -5.56 26.69
N VAL A 295 -33.08 -5.10 26.66
CA VAL A 295 -33.54 -3.96 27.47
C VAL A 295 -33.40 -4.23 28.96
N TYR A 296 -33.76 -5.43 29.42
CA TYR A 296 -33.57 -5.90 30.79
C TYR A 296 -32.09 -5.90 31.21
N SER A 297 -31.16 -6.10 30.28
CA SER A 297 -29.72 -6.05 30.59
C SER A 297 -29.19 -4.63 30.80
N LEU A 298 -29.80 -3.62 30.14
CA LEU A 298 -29.34 -2.23 30.16
C LEU A 298 -29.81 -1.47 31.41
N ASN A 299 -31.04 -1.73 31.88
CA ASN A 299 -31.64 -1.00 33.00
C ASN A 299 -30.84 -1.17 34.32
N PRO A 300 -30.47 -2.40 34.74
CA PRO A 300 -29.64 -2.62 35.93
C PRO A 300 -28.24 -2.01 35.81
N GLN A 301 -27.66 -1.97 34.60
CA GLN A 301 -26.35 -1.35 34.36
C GLN A 301 -26.42 0.17 34.52
N ALA A 302 -27.47 0.82 34.02
CA ALA A 302 -27.68 2.26 34.21
C ALA A 302 -27.86 2.60 35.70
N LEU A 303 -28.67 1.82 36.43
CA LEU A 303 -28.88 1.98 37.87
C LEU A 303 -27.62 1.74 38.70
N PHE A 304 -26.79 0.78 38.30
CA PHE A 304 -25.46 0.56 38.87
C PHE A 304 -24.59 1.82 38.76
N TYR A 305 -24.43 2.38 37.56
CA TYR A 305 -23.62 3.59 37.34
C TYR A 305 -24.20 4.86 37.96
N LEU A 306 -25.50 4.85 38.31
CA LEU A 306 -26.20 5.91 39.06
C LEU A 306 -26.09 5.77 40.59
N TRP A 307 -25.31 4.81 41.11
CA TRP A 307 -25.17 4.55 42.55
C TRP A 307 -26.46 4.04 43.22
N LYS A 308 -27.37 3.43 42.45
CA LYS A 308 -28.65 2.89 42.93
C LYS A 308 -28.60 1.38 43.19
N LEU A 309 -27.66 0.67 42.55
CA LEU A 309 -27.41 -0.76 42.74
C LEU A 309 -25.92 -1.03 42.98
N PRO A 310 -25.56 -2.00 43.85
CA PRO A 310 -24.18 -2.44 44.01
C PRO A 310 -23.71 -3.23 42.78
N ASN A 311 -22.42 -3.14 42.44
CA ASN A 311 -21.82 -3.94 41.38
C ASN A 311 -22.00 -5.44 41.71
N PRO A 312 -22.62 -6.25 40.84
CA PRO A 312 -22.85 -7.67 41.11
C PRO A 312 -21.57 -8.49 41.23
N MET A 313 -20.44 -8.02 40.67
CA MET A 313 -19.15 -8.71 40.74
C MET A 313 -18.26 -8.21 41.89
N THR A 314 -18.34 -6.93 42.26
CA THR A 314 -17.43 -6.33 43.26
C THR A 314 -18.11 -5.99 44.58
N GLY A 315 -19.44 -6.00 44.64
CA GLY A 315 -20.26 -5.63 45.80
C GLY A 315 -20.20 -4.14 46.16
N LYS A 316 -19.48 -3.33 45.39
CA LYS A 316 -19.26 -1.91 45.66
C LYS A 316 -20.18 -1.04 44.81
N TYR A 317 -20.56 0.11 45.37
CA TYR A 317 -21.30 1.12 44.62
C TYR A 317 -20.32 1.97 43.82
N GLU A 318 -20.49 1.99 42.50
CA GLU A 318 -19.70 2.82 41.60
C GLU A 318 -20.56 3.95 41.04
N LYS A 319 -19.94 5.11 40.75
CA LYS A 319 -20.65 6.28 40.22
C LYS A 319 -19.92 6.78 38.98
N ASP A 320 -20.47 6.44 37.81
CA ASP A 320 -19.99 6.95 36.52
C ASP A 320 -21.17 7.58 35.76
N ILE A 321 -21.31 8.88 35.95
CA ILE A 321 -22.40 9.66 35.37
C ILE A 321 -22.32 9.67 33.83
N LYS A 322 -21.10 9.59 33.25
CA LYS A 322 -20.94 9.61 31.79
C LYS A 322 -21.48 8.32 31.18
N THR A 323 -21.12 7.18 31.78
CA THR A 323 -21.59 5.87 31.32
C THR A 323 -23.08 5.68 31.59
N ALA A 324 -23.59 6.14 32.73
CA ALA A 324 -25.03 6.15 33.01
C ALA A 324 -25.82 6.96 31.98
N ARG A 325 -25.33 8.17 31.63
CA ARG A 325 -25.95 9.01 30.59
C ARG A 325 -25.98 8.29 29.25
N TYR A 326 -24.86 7.72 28.83
CA TYR A 326 -24.79 6.98 27.57
C TYR A 326 -25.80 5.82 27.51
N LEU A 327 -25.97 5.06 28.60
CA LEU A 327 -26.95 3.98 28.68
C LEU A 327 -28.39 4.50 28.60
N ILE A 328 -28.72 5.59 29.30
CA ILE A 328 -30.04 6.23 29.24
C ILE A 328 -30.33 6.76 27.83
N ASP A 329 -29.37 7.47 27.22
CA ASP A 329 -29.48 7.96 25.85
C ASP A 329 -29.64 6.80 24.86
N THR A 330 -29.03 5.65 25.13
CA THR A 330 -29.20 4.44 24.32
C THR A 330 -30.61 3.86 24.46
N ILE A 331 -31.17 3.80 25.67
CA ILE A 331 -32.56 3.36 25.91
C ILE A 331 -33.55 4.32 25.23
N ASP A 332 -33.34 5.63 25.34
CA ASP A 332 -34.20 6.63 24.69
C ASP A 332 -34.06 6.57 23.15
N MET A 333 -32.85 6.36 22.63
CA MET A 333 -32.63 6.12 21.20
C MET A 333 -33.38 4.87 20.72
N LEU A 334 -33.35 3.78 21.50
CA LEU A 334 -34.08 2.55 21.19
C LEU A 334 -35.59 2.81 21.19
N PHE A 335 -36.15 3.44 22.23
CA PHE A 335 -37.57 3.82 22.31
C PHE A 335 -38.03 4.60 21.06
N ASN A 336 -37.26 5.63 20.68
CA ASN A 336 -37.59 6.46 19.53
C ASN A 336 -37.50 5.70 18.20
N LYS A 337 -36.55 4.77 18.06
CA LYS A 337 -36.37 3.99 16.83
C LYS A 337 -37.29 2.78 16.70
N THR A 338 -37.76 2.22 17.81
CA THR A 338 -38.65 1.04 17.81
C THR A 338 -40.13 1.42 17.90
N LYS A 339 -40.47 2.70 18.08
CA LYS A 339 -41.83 3.22 18.11
C LYS A 339 -42.69 2.67 16.94
N GLY A 340 -43.80 2.01 17.29
CA GLY A 340 -44.74 1.40 16.34
C GLY A 340 -44.36 -0.03 15.89
N ASN A 341 -43.28 -0.60 16.42
CA ASN A 341 -42.82 -1.97 16.12
C ASN A 341 -42.64 -2.82 17.39
N LEU A 342 -43.10 -2.34 18.55
CA LEU A 342 -43.06 -3.07 19.82
C LEU A 342 -44.40 -3.77 20.04
N ASP A 343 -44.37 -4.97 20.60
CA ASP A 343 -45.58 -5.59 21.15
C ASP A 343 -46.02 -4.91 22.46
N GLU A 344 -47.19 -5.28 23.00
CA GLU A 344 -47.71 -4.66 24.23
C GLU A 344 -46.81 -4.86 25.45
N ASN A 345 -46.03 -5.95 25.50
CA ASN A 345 -45.13 -6.24 26.61
C ASN A 345 -43.83 -5.46 26.48
N GLU A 346 -43.23 -5.43 25.28
CA GLU A 346 -42.01 -4.67 24.97
C GLU A 346 -42.21 -3.16 25.09
N SER A 347 -43.40 -2.67 24.72
CA SER A 347 -43.76 -1.26 24.86
C SER A 347 -43.78 -0.82 26.32
N LYS A 348 -44.36 -1.64 27.21
CA LYS A 348 -44.36 -1.38 28.67
C LYS A 348 -42.94 -1.40 29.23
N LEU A 349 -42.11 -2.35 28.79
CA LEU A 349 -40.76 -2.56 29.29
C LEU A 349 -39.78 -1.41 29.04
N ILE A 350 -40.00 -0.61 28.00
CA ILE A 350 -39.15 0.55 27.73
C ILE A 350 -39.65 1.81 28.40
N THR A 351 -40.95 1.89 28.70
CA THR A 351 -41.54 3.05 29.38
C THR A 351 -41.43 3.02 30.90
N ASP A 352 -41.29 1.83 31.49
CA ASP A 352 -41.10 1.60 32.93
C ASP A 352 -39.61 1.58 33.31
#